data_AF-A0A924MT56-F1
#
_entry.id   AF-A0A924MT56-F1
#
_cell.length_a   1.000
_cell.length_b   1.000
_cell.length_c   1.000
_cell.angle_alpha   90.00
_cell.angle_beta   90.00
_cell.angle_gamma   90.00
#
_symmetry.space_group_name_H-M   'P 1'
#
loop_
_entity.id
_entity.type
_entity.pdbx_description
1 polymer ?
#
loop_
_entity_poly.entity_id
_entity_poly.type
_entity_poly.pdbx_seq_one_letter_code
_entity_poly.pdbx_strand_id
1 'polypeptide(L)' 'GFEEAARALFAGDLAHFRTLLSPWPADIRAHLQDLAAPAFEKHAVQDGQHV' A
#
# COMPACT_ATOMS: atom_id res chain seq x y z
N GLY A 1 6.56 -5.07 -11.48
CA GLY A 1 5.86 -6.36 -11.64
C GLY A 1 5.22 -6.77 -10.33
N PHE A 2 5.88 -7.56 -9.52
CA PHE A 2 5.50 -7.83 -8.13
C PHE A 2 6.41 -7.08 -7.14
N GLU A 3 7.72 -7.12 -7.39
CA GLU A 3 8.73 -6.51 -6.51
C GLU A 3 8.56 -4.99 -6.34
N GLU A 4 8.24 -4.28 -7.43
CA GLU A 4 7.94 -2.85 -7.34
C GLU A 4 6.68 -2.57 -6.52
N ALA A 5 5.67 -3.44 -6.58
CA ALA A 5 4.46 -3.28 -5.78
C ALA A 5 4.77 -3.53 -4.30
N ALA A 6 5.57 -4.56 -3.99
CA ALA A 6 6.07 -4.78 -2.65
C ALA A 6 6.91 -3.59 -2.15
N ARG A 7 7.78 -3.01 -3.00
CA ARG A 7 8.57 -1.82 -2.66
C ARG A 7 7.68 -0.61 -2.36
N ALA A 8 6.66 -0.35 -3.18
CA ALA A 8 5.69 0.73 -2.94
C ALA A 8 4.89 0.51 -1.64
N LEU A 9 4.50 -0.75 -1.34
CA LEU A 9 3.84 -1.12 -0.10
C LEU A 9 4.71 -0.81 1.13
N PHE A 10 5.96 -1.26 1.15
CA PHE A 10 6.88 -1.01 2.27
C PHE A 10 7.32 0.45 2.38
N ALA A 11 7.32 1.20 1.27
CA ALA A 11 7.57 2.64 1.26
C ALA A 11 6.35 3.48 1.69
N GLY A 12 5.17 2.87 1.88
CA GLY A 12 3.93 3.58 2.21
C GLY A 12 3.33 4.37 1.04
N ASP A 13 3.76 4.11 -0.20
CA ASP A 13 3.30 4.82 -1.40
C ASP A 13 2.07 4.14 -2.02
N LEU A 14 0.88 4.51 -1.52
CA LEU A 14 -0.39 3.96 -1.99
C LEU A 14 -0.67 4.28 -3.47
N ALA A 15 -0.30 5.46 -3.96
CA ALA A 15 -0.58 5.88 -5.33
C ALA A 15 0.23 5.04 -6.33
N HIS A 16 1.51 4.85 -6.03
CA HIS A 16 2.39 4.02 -6.85
C HIS A 16 2.02 2.54 -6.77
N PHE A 17 1.68 2.05 -5.57
CA PHE A 17 1.17 0.69 -5.37
C PHE A 17 -0.06 0.39 -6.25
N ARG A 18 -1.08 1.27 -6.25
CA ARG A 18 -2.29 1.11 -7.08
C ARG A 18 -2.00 1.13 -8.58
N THR A 19 -1.05 1.95 -9.00
CA THR A 19 -0.62 2.03 -10.41
C THR A 19 0.02 0.71 -10.85
N LEU A 20 0.89 0.14 -10.01
CA LEU A 20 1.57 -1.12 -10.28
C LEU A 20 0.64 -2.34 -10.28
N LEU A 21 -0.50 -2.25 -9.59
CA LEU A 21 -1.57 -3.25 -9.63
C LEU A 21 -2.50 -3.13 -10.85
N SER A 22 -2.42 -2.04 -11.62
CA SER A 22 -3.27 -1.80 -12.80
C SER A 22 -3.25 -2.90 -13.90
N PRO A 23 -2.11 -3.55 -14.19
CA PRO A 23 -2.09 -4.64 -15.17
C PRO A 23 -2.59 -5.97 -14.62
N TRP A 24 -2.87 -6.07 -13.32
CA TRP A 24 -3.28 -7.31 -12.68
C TRP A 24 -4.81 -7.50 -12.76
N PRO A 25 -5.29 -8.74 -12.79
CA PRO A 25 -6.71 -9.08 -12.68
C PRO A 25 -7.39 -8.37 -11.50
N ALA A 26 -8.66 -8.01 -11.69
CA ALA A 26 -9.41 -7.18 -10.75
C ALA A 26 -9.61 -7.85 -9.37
N ASP A 27 -9.81 -9.16 -9.37
CA ASP A 27 -9.89 -10.02 -8.18
C ASP A 27 -8.58 -9.98 -7.38
N ILE A 28 -7.44 -10.14 -8.04
CA ILE A 28 -6.13 -10.10 -7.37
C ILE A 28 -5.83 -8.69 -6.83
N ARG A 29 -6.13 -7.65 -7.61
CA ARG A 29 -5.97 -6.26 -7.18
C ARG A 29 -6.88 -5.90 -6.00
N ALA A 30 -8.11 -6.39 -5.97
CA ALA A 30 -9.02 -6.18 -4.86
C ALA A 30 -8.50 -6.87 -3.59
N HIS A 31 -8.07 -8.12 -3.71
CA HIS A 31 -7.50 -8.87 -2.60
C HIS A 31 -6.22 -8.23 -2.03
N LEU A 32 -5.31 -7.77 -2.91
CA LEU A 32 -4.07 -7.10 -2.49
C LEU A 32 -4.33 -5.74 -1.83
N GLN A 33 -5.34 -4.99 -2.28
CA GLN A 33 -5.71 -3.72 -1.63
C GLN A 33 -6.28 -3.93 -0.24
N ASP A 34 -7.12 -4.96 -0.04
CA ASP A 34 -7.67 -5.31 1.26
C ASP A 34 -6.55 -5.73 2.23
N LEU A 35 -5.64 -6.61 1.76
CA LEU A 35 -4.49 -7.06 2.55
C LEU A 35 -3.54 -5.91 2.90
N ALA A 36 -3.39 -4.93 2.01
CA ALA A 36 -2.50 -3.79 2.19
C ALA A 36 -3.15 -2.63 2.98
N ALA A 37 -4.48 -2.62 3.17
CA ALA A 37 -5.18 -1.52 3.84
C ALA A 37 -4.58 -1.17 5.22
N PRO A 38 -4.28 -2.14 6.12
CA PRO A 38 -3.67 -1.83 7.42
C PRO A 38 -2.26 -1.24 7.33
N ALA A 39 -1.55 -1.44 6.22
CA ALA A 39 -0.21 -0.87 6.00
C ALA A 39 -0.29 0.64 5.69
N PHE A 40 -1.39 1.08 5.08
CA PHE A 40 -1.63 2.49 4.74
C PHE A 40 -2.43 3.24 5.81
N GLU A 41 -3.14 2.53 6.70
CA GLU A 41 -3.83 3.14 7.86
C GLU A 41 -2.85 3.64 8.94
N LYS A 42 -1.64 3.07 9.04
CA LYS A 42 -0.68 3.35 10.13
C LYS A 42 0.05 4.71 10.05
N HIS A 43 -0.23 5.57 9.08
CA HIS A 43 0.38 6.91 9.01
C HIS A 43 -0.45 8.05 9.62
N ALA A 44 -1.65 7.77 10.15
CA ALA A 44 -2.51 8.81 10.75
C ALA A 44 -2.19 9.13 12.22
N VAL A 45 -1.21 8.45 12.85
CA VAL A 45 -0.76 8.76 14.23
C VAL A 45 0.76 8.89 14.26
N GLN A 46 1.28 10.00 13.73
CA GLN A 46 2.55 10.58 14.14
C GLN A 46 2.42 12.10 14.17
N ASP A 47 1.51 12.60 15.00
CA ASP A 47 1.53 13.99 15.47
C ASP A 47 1.51 13.98 16.99
N GLY A 48 2.65 14.29 17.60
CA GLY A 48 2.82 14.57 19.03
C GLY A 48 2.87 13.39 20.00
N GLN A 49 4.06 12.86 20.32
CA GLN A 49 4.56 12.77 21.71
C GLN A 49 6.02 12.23 21.76
N HIS A 50 6.99 13.12 21.77
CA HIS A 50 8.21 12.90 22.56
C HIS A 50 8.33 14.12 23.47
N VAL A 51 7.97 13.89 24.73
CA VAL A 51 8.13 14.84 25.84
C VAL A 51 9.60 15.03 26.20
#